data_AF-A0A261ASG7-F1
#
_entry.id   AF-A0A261ASG7-F1
#
_cell.length_a   1.000
_cell.length_b   1.000
_cell.length_c   1.000
_cell.angle_alpha   90.00
_cell.angle_beta   90.00
_cell.angle_gamma   90.00
#
_symmetry.space_group_name_H-M   'P 1'
#
loop_
_entity.id
_entity.type
_entity.pdbx_description
1 polymer ?
#
loop_
_entity_poly.entity_id
_entity_poly.type
_entity_poly.pdbx_seq_one_letter_code
_entity_poly.pdbx_strand_id
1 'polypeptide(L)'
;DVLFDFVSKRVVKFVLHTNAPGHCDFGVYSRCNFSIFLNDKQYEIRTDSKFDEFSHAFMDDSNTPRPVVLTRQEQQPFGSTFCYGVKQVIVEVMDNWFLSSVTIYDGSKEK
;
A
#
# COMPACT_ATOMS: atom_id res chain seq x y z
N ASP A 1 0.41 11.42 0.67
CA ASP A 1 -0.53 12.30 -0.08
C ASP A 1 -1.96 12.13 0.39
N VAL A 2 -2.75 13.20 0.31
CA VAL A 2 -4.17 13.19 0.65
C VAL A 2 -4.96 13.78 -0.52
N LEU A 3 -5.86 12.99 -1.09
CA LEU A 3 -6.72 13.41 -2.19
C LEU A 3 -8.07 13.86 -1.65
N PHE A 4 -8.46 15.08 -1.99
CA PHE A 4 -9.77 15.64 -1.66
C PHE A 4 -10.67 15.66 -2.89
N ASP A 5 -11.92 15.26 -2.69
CA ASP A 5 -12.98 15.44 -3.67
C ASP A 5 -13.44 16.90 -3.64
N PHE A 6 -13.37 17.57 -4.80
CA PHE A 6 -13.65 19.00 -4.88
C PHE A 6 -15.12 19.35 -4.59
N VAL A 7 -16.06 18.46 -4.89
CA VAL A 7 -17.50 18.72 -4.74
C VAL A 7 -17.93 18.53 -3.28
N SER A 8 -17.63 17.36 -2.71
CA SER A 8 -18.02 17.00 -1.35
C SER A 8 -17.11 17.59 -0.27
N LYS A 9 -15.93 18.12 -0.64
CA LYS A 9 -14.89 18.61 0.26
C LYS A 9 -14.43 17.55 1.27
N ARG A 10 -14.49 16.28 0.89
CA ARG A 10 -14.09 15.14 1.71
C ARG A 10 -12.81 14.50 1.19
N VAL A 11 -12.04 13.90 2.09
CA VAL A 11 -10.91 13.05 1.70
C VAL A 11 -11.46 11.77 1.08
N VAL A 12 -10.92 11.40 -0.08
CA VAL A 12 -11.29 10.18 -0.81
C VAL A 12 -10.15 9.19 -0.96
N LYS A 13 -8.91 9.62 -0.72
CA LYS A 13 -7.74 8.73 -0.78
C LYS A 13 -6.61 9.26 0.10
N PHE A 14 -5.97 8.35 0.83
CA PHE A 14 -4.67 8.53 1.45
C PHE A 14 -3.65 7.68 0.72
N VAL A 15 -2.45 8.21 0.48
CA VAL A 15 -1.29 7.47 0.01
C VAL A 15 -0.17 7.66 1.03
N LEU A 16 0.19 6.58 1.71
CA LEU A 16 1.16 6.57 2.81
C LEU A 16 2.48 6.02 2.26
N HIS A 17 3.41 6.90 1.92
CA HIS A 17 4.72 6.53 1.39
C HIS A 17 5.67 6.14 2.51
N THR A 18 6.28 4.96 2.45
CA THR A 18 7.24 4.50 3.47
C THR A 18 8.64 5.06 3.27
N ASN A 19 8.93 5.54 2.04
CA ASN A 19 10.26 5.95 1.60
C ASN A 19 11.32 4.87 1.91
N ALA A 20 11.01 3.62 1.58
CA ALA A 20 11.92 2.50 1.82
C ALA A 20 13.12 2.55 0.85
N PRO A 21 14.36 2.35 1.35
CA PRO A 21 15.53 2.21 0.48
C PRO A 21 15.35 1.03 -0.49
N GLY A 22 15.81 1.21 -1.72
CA GLY A 22 15.60 0.23 -2.78
C GLY A 22 14.31 0.44 -3.58
N HIS A 23 13.48 1.44 -3.25
CA HIS A 23 12.40 1.85 -4.14
C HIS A 23 12.89 2.88 -5.17
N CYS A 24 12.31 2.90 -6.37
CA CYS A 24 12.67 3.90 -7.40
C CYS A 24 12.34 5.35 -7.00
N ASP A 25 11.31 5.53 -6.18
CA ASP A 25 10.91 6.83 -5.62
C ASP A 25 11.62 7.15 -4.28
N PHE A 26 12.66 6.42 -3.90
CA PHE A 26 13.41 6.69 -2.68
C PHE A 26 14.00 8.11 -2.70
N GLY A 27 13.72 8.88 -1.65
CA GLY A 27 14.13 10.28 -1.53
C GLY A 27 13.19 11.30 -2.19
N VAL A 28 12.19 10.85 -2.97
CA VAL A 28 11.19 11.75 -3.58
C VAL A 28 10.18 12.23 -2.54
N TYR A 29 9.73 11.32 -1.67
CA TYR A 29 8.74 11.60 -0.63
C TYR A 29 9.34 11.48 0.77
N SER A 30 8.82 12.28 1.71
CA SER A 30 9.13 12.08 3.13
C SER A 30 8.47 10.79 3.65
N ARG A 31 9.19 10.06 4.50
CA ARG A 31 8.65 8.86 5.16
C ARG A 31 7.43 9.21 6.00
N CYS A 32 6.29 8.59 5.69
CA CYS A 32 5.08 8.72 6.49
C CYS A 32 5.11 7.70 7.63
N ASN A 33 5.16 8.17 8.88
CA ASN A 33 5.03 7.32 10.06
C ASN A 33 3.55 7.03 10.33
N PHE A 34 3.12 5.77 10.24
CA PHE A 34 1.73 5.37 10.42
C PHE A 34 1.62 4.06 11.22
N SER A 35 0.43 3.85 11.79
CA SER A 35 0.01 2.63 12.48
C SER A 35 -1.45 2.38 12.17
N ILE A 36 -1.77 1.28 11.50
CA ILE A 36 -3.12 0.93 11.07
C ILE A 36 -3.49 -0.42 11.66
N PHE A 37 -4.59 -0.47 12.41
CA PHE A 37 -5.10 -1.72 12.97
C PHE A 37 -6.13 -2.37 12.03
N LEU A 38 -6.01 -3.69 11.84
CA LEU A 38 -6.95 -4.52 11.09
C LEU A 38 -7.63 -5.55 12.01
N ASN A 39 -8.78 -6.06 11.58
CA ASN A 39 -9.54 -7.15 12.23
C ASN A 39 -9.62 -6.98 13.76
N ASP A 40 -10.27 -5.91 14.22
CA ASP A 40 -10.42 -5.59 15.64
C ASP A 40 -9.09 -5.52 16.44
N LYS A 41 -8.04 -4.99 15.81
CA LYS A 41 -6.67 -4.84 16.35
C LYS A 41 -5.88 -6.14 16.48
N GLN A 42 -6.26 -7.17 15.75
CA GLN A 42 -5.48 -8.40 15.67
C GLN A 42 -4.16 -8.21 14.92
N TYR A 43 -4.14 -7.33 13.90
CA TYR A 43 -2.95 -7.02 13.12
C TYR A 43 -2.68 -5.52 13.12
N GLU A 44 -1.41 -5.13 13.15
CA GLU A 44 -0.96 -3.75 13.09
C GLU A 44 0.00 -3.59 11.90
N ILE A 45 -0.35 -2.70 10.97
CA ILE A 45 0.52 -2.32 9.86
C ILE A 45 1.23 -1.04 10.24
N ARG A 46 2.56 -1.10 10.28
CA ARG A 46 3.45 0.04 10.51
C ARG A 46 4.24 0.34 9.26
N THR A 47 4.89 1.49 9.23
CA THR A 47 5.71 1.95 8.11
C THR A 47 6.88 1.00 7.78
N ASP A 48 7.36 0.25 8.77
CA ASP A 48 8.45 -0.73 8.67
C ASP A 48 7.99 -2.18 8.65
N SER A 49 6.68 -2.45 8.69
CA SER A 49 6.14 -3.80 8.58
C SER A 49 6.54 -4.45 7.26
N LYS A 50 6.60 -5.78 7.26
CA LYS A 50 6.67 -6.56 6.04
C LYS A 50 5.31 -7.10 5.65
N PHE A 51 5.09 -7.30 4.36
CA PHE A 51 3.79 -7.70 3.85
C PHE A 51 3.34 -9.09 4.37
N ASP A 52 4.26 -10.03 4.56
CA ASP A 52 3.98 -11.37 5.07
C ASP A 52 3.40 -11.36 6.50
N GLU A 53 3.76 -10.38 7.32
CA GLU A 53 3.30 -10.25 8.73
C GLU A 53 1.78 -10.04 8.85
N PHE A 54 1.15 -9.48 7.82
CA PHE A 54 -0.28 -9.13 7.85
C PHE A 54 -1.03 -9.55 6.59
N SER A 55 -0.37 -10.19 5.62
CA SER A 55 -1.01 -10.62 4.36
C SER A 55 -2.25 -11.48 4.60
N HIS A 56 -2.23 -12.35 5.61
CA HIS A 56 -3.36 -13.18 6.05
C HIS A 56 -4.60 -12.37 6.48
N ALA A 57 -4.43 -11.13 6.95
CA ALA A 57 -5.57 -10.28 7.29
C ALA A 57 -6.35 -9.81 6.05
N PHE A 58 -5.69 -9.84 4.88
CA PHE A 58 -6.25 -9.46 3.59
C PHE A 58 -6.69 -10.66 2.74
N MET A 59 -6.06 -11.82 2.96
CA MET A 59 -6.31 -13.04 2.20
C MET A 59 -7.30 -13.92 2.95
N ASP A 60 -8.51 -14.08 2.41
CA ASP A 60 -9.38 -15.18 2.84
C ASP A 60 -8.69 -16.49 2.42
N ASP A 61 -8.61 -17.50 3.29
CA ASP A 61 -7.76 -18.71 3.15
C ASP A 61 -7.96 -19.49 1.82
N SER A 62 -8.99 -19.14 1.04
CA SER A 62 -9.34 -19.77 -0.23
C SER A 62 -8.83 -19.05 -1.48
N ASN A 63 -8.31 -17.81 -1.40
CA ASN A 63 -7.94 -17.06 -2.59
C ASN A 63 -6.85 -16.00 -2.33
N THR A 64 -5.59 -16.34 -2.63
CA THR A 64 -4.49 -15.36 -2.61
C THR A 64 -4.65 -14.38 -3.78
N PRO A 65 -4.88 -13.06 -3.55
CA PRO A 65 -4.96 -12.08 -4.62
C PRO A 65 -3.64 -12.04 -5.38
N ARG A 66 -3.73 -12.24 -6.70
CA ARG A 66 -2.57 -12.10 -7.59
C ARG A 66 -2.21 -10.61 -7.65
N PRO A 67 -0.96 -10.22 -7.35
CA PRO A 67 -0.59 -8.83 -7.40
C PRO A 67 -0.58 -8.31 -8.83
N VAL A 68 -0.86 -7.02 -8.97
CA VAL A 68 -0.51 -6.28 -10.19
C VAL A 68 0.98 -5.94 -10.09
N VAL A 69 1.75 -6.33 -11.10
CA VAL A 69 3.17 -6.00 -11.19
C VAL A 69 3.31 -4.58 -11.75
N LEU A 70 4.02 -3.72 -11.02
CA LEU A 70 4.31 -2.36 -11.41
C LEU A 70 5.79 -2.22 -11.75
N THR A 71 6.05 -1.87 -13.01
CA THR A 71 7.38 -1.52 -13.52
C THR A 71 7.32 -0.07 -13.98
N ARG A 72 8.00 0.84 -13.26
CA ARG A 72 7.91 2.29 -13.54
C ARG A 72 8.92 2.75 -14.58
N GLN A 73 10.07 2.09 -14.68
CA GLN A 73 11.14 2.42 -15.61
C GLN A 73 11.74 1.16 -16.22
N GLU A 74 12.25 1.26 -17.46
CA GLU A 74 12.87 0.14 -18.19
C GLU A 74 14.09 -0.44 -17.45
N GLN A 75 14.79 0.37 -16.66
CA GLN A 75 15.91 -0.07 -15.82
C GLN A 75 15.67 0.39 -14.36
N GLN A 76 14.81 -0.35 -13.66
CA GLN A 76 14.63 -0.18 -12.22
C GLN A 76 15.71 -1.02 -11.50
N PRO A 77 16.73 -0.41 -10.86
CA PRO A 77 17.89 -1.14 -10.32
C PRO A 77 17.53 -2.15 -9.23
N PHE A 78 16.34 -2.02 -8.64
CA PHE A 78 15.84 -2.83 -7.54
C PHE A 78 14.61 -3.68 -7.93
N GLY A 79 14.36 -3.87 -9.23
CA GLY A 79 13.24 -4.68 -9.70
C GLY A 79 11.89 -3.98 -9.61
N SER A 80 10.82 -4.69 -9.94
CA SER A 80 9.44 -4.19 -9.94
C SER A 80 8.84 -4.14 -8.53
N THR A 81 7.71 -3.47 -8.36
CA THR A 81 6.88 -3.59 -7.15
C THR A 81 5.61 -4.38 -7.44
N PHE A 82 4.98 -4.90 -6.38
CA PHE A 82 3.79 -5.73 -6.43
C PHE A 82 2.67 -5.04 -5.65
N CYS A 83 1.57 -4.75 -6.34
CA CYS A 83 0.39 -4.15 -5.72
C CYS A 83 -0.65 -5.21 -5.41
N TYR A 84 -0.91 -5.39 -4.11
CA TYR A 84 -1.98 -6.22 -3.59
C TYR A 84 -3.16 -5.32 -3.23
N GLY A 85 -4.28 -5.46 -3.95
CA GLY A 85 -5.52 -4.74 -3.68
C GLY A 85 -6.52 -5.62 -2.96
N VAL A 86 -7.03 -5.17 -1.80
CA VAL A 86 -8.10 -5.84 -1.07
C VAL A 86 -9.06 -4.79 -0.47
N LYS A 87 -10.35 -4.93 -0.78
CA LYS A 87 -11.41 -4.00 -0.35
C LYS A 87 -11.07 -2.55 -0.70
N GLN A 88 -10.73 -1.74 0.30
CA GLN A 88 -10.47 -0.30 0.21
C GLN A 88 -8.98 0.04 0.42
N VAL A 89 -8.11 -0.98 0.35
CA VAL A 89 -6.67 -0.86 0.61
C VAL A 89 -5.89 -1.44 -0.56
N ILE A 90 -4.86 -0.72 -0.98
CA ILE A 90 -3.82 -1.22 -1.89
C ILE A 90 -2.49 -1.14 -1.16
N VAL A 91 -1.76 -2.25 -1.14
CA VAL A 91 -0.43 -2.34 -0.56
C VAL A 91 0.57 -2.57 -1.68
N GLU A 92 1.48 -1.63 -1.89
CA GLU A 92 2.59 -1.76 -2.83
C GLU A 92 3.81 -2.32 -2.07
N VAL A 93 4.33 -3.44 -2.54
CA VAL A 93 5.36 -4.24 -1.87
C VAL A 93 6.56 -4.37 -2.81
N MET A 94 7.76 -4.24 -2.27
CA MET A 94 9.01 -4.48 -3.00
C MET A 94 9.38 -5.97 -2.98
N ASP A 95 10.33 -6.39 -3.82
CA ASP A 95 10.84 -7.78 -3.87
C ASP A 95 11.35 -8.31 -2.51
N ASN A 96 11.76 -7.42 -1.61
CA ASN A 96 12.26 -7.77 -0.27
C ASN A 96 11.17 -7.77 0.82
N TRP A 97 9.89 -7.73 0.44
CA TRP A 97 8.68 -7.74 1.30
C TRP A 97 8.42 -6.47 2.11
N PHE A 98 9.31 -5.47 2.04
CA PHE A 98 9.03 -4.17 2.64
C PHE A 98 7.98 -3.42 1.82
N LEU A 99 7.15 -2.65 2.53
CA LEU A 99 6.14 -1.83 1.90
C LEU A 99 6.80 -0.62 1.24
N SER A 100 6.40 -0.31 0.02
CA SER A 100 6.70 0.98 -0.64
C SER A 100 5.64 2.01 -0.29
N SER A 101 4.37 1.62 -0.40
CA SER A 101 3.25 2.49 -0.08
C SER A 101 2.03 1.72 0.41
N VAL A 102 1.21 2.37 1.23
CA VAL A 102 -0.13 1.90 1.60
C VAL A 102 -1.13 2.95 1.13
N THR A 103 -2.03 2.56 0.24
CA THR A 103 -3.11 3.43 -0.25
C THR A 103 -4.43 3.00 0.34
N ILE A 104 -5.15 3.94 0.96
CA ILE A 104 -6.51 3.74 1.48
C ILE A 104 -7.43 4.65 0.69
N TYR A 105 -8.53 4.13 0.15
CA TYR A 105 -9.46 4.91 -0.65
C TYR A 105 -10.91 4.62 -0.31
N ASP A 106 -11.77 5.59 -0.58
CA ASP A 106 -13.21 5.45 -0.43
C ASP A 106 -13.76 4.52 -1.52
N GLY A 107 -14.19 3.32 -1.13
CA GLY A 107 -14.81 2.33 -2.02
C GLY A 107 -16.29 2.59 -2.32
N SER A 108 -16.93 3.57 -1.68
CA SER A 108 -18.36 3.84 -1.86
C SER A 108 -18.72 4.38 -3.26
N LYS A 109 -17.72 4.71 -4.09
CA LYS A 109 -17.90 5.21 -5.45
C LYS A 109 -17.77 4.14 -6.55
N GLU A 110 -17.53 2.87 -6.22
CA GLU A 110 -17.67 1.78 -7.20
C GLU A 110 -19.16 1.57 -7.50
N LYS A 111 -19.62 2.15 -8.62
CA LYS A 111 -20.92 1.92 -9.23
C LYS A 111 -20.80 0.90 -10.35
#